data_AF-A0A1F5L1A7-F1
#
_entry.id   AF-A0A1F5L1A7-F1
#
_cell.length_a   1.000
_cell.length_b   1.000
_cell.length_c   1.000
_cell.angle_alpha   90.00
_cell.angle_beta   90.00
_cell.angle_gamma   90.00
#
_symmetry.space_group_name_H-M   'P 1'
#
loop_
_entity.id
_entity.type
_entity.pdbx_description
1 polymer ?
#
loop_
_entity_poly.entity_id
_entity_poly.type
_entity_poly.pdbx_seq_one_letter_code
_entity_poly.pdbx_strand_id
1 'polypeptide(L)'
;MTASFQVIAGIGIGKIFSLPPIPMQASTASDDQGLAMGIMVAFRLFGALIGLAVGATTFSSIFAKRINGIALPASLALLEDPCEAVSFIPYLQTADISPAQRDLIEEAYKDTMQTIWYELIPFGA
;
A
#
# COMPACT_ATOMS: atom_id res chain seq x y z
N MET A 1 -6.86 16.03 8.33
CA MET A 1 -7.96 15.23 7.75
C MET A 1 -8.84 14.78 8.92
N THR A 2 -10.09 15.26 9.00
CA THR A 2 -10.96 15.01 10.17
C THR A 2 -11.45 13.56 10.15
N ALA A 3 -11.51 12.90 11.31
CA ALA A 3 -11.92 11.49 11.44
C ALA A 3 -13.22 11.15 10.67
N SER A 4 -14.16 12.10 10.60
CA SER A 4 -15.43 11.96 9.87
C SER A 4 -15.26 11.64 8.38
N PHE A 5 -14.25 12.20 7.70
CA PHE A 5 -14.02 11.92 6.28
C PHE A 5 -13.53 10.49 6.06
N GLN A 6 -12.66 10.00 6.94
CA GLN A 6 -12.16 8.62 6.89
C GLN A 6 -13.29 7.61 7.15
N VAL A 7 -14.25 7.93 8.02
CA VAL A 7 -15.44 7.09 8.24
C VAL A 7 -16.29 6.98 6.98
N ILE A 8 -16.56 8.11 6.30
CA ILE A 8 -17.35 8.11 5.06
C ILE A 8 -16.64 7.28 3.98
N ALA A 9 -15.34 7.49 3.79
CA ALA A 9 -14.54 6.71 2.85
C ALA A 9 -14.55 5.21 3.19
N GLY A 10 -14.38 4.86 4.47
CA GLY A 10 -14.42 3.48 4.96
C GLY A 10 -15.75 2.78 4.70
N ILE A 11 -16.88 3.49 4.87
CA ILE A 11 -18.22 2.95 4.56
C ILE A 11 -18.36 2.68 3.06
N GLY A 12 -17.90 3.61 2.21
CA GLY A 12 -17.94 3.46 0.75
C GLY A 12 -17.13 2.25 0.29
N ILE A 13 -15.85 2.23 0.66
CA ILE A 13 -14.90 1.16 0.28
C ILE A 13 -15.37 -0.20 0.82
N GLY A 14 -15.84 -0.27 2.07
CA GLY A 14 -16.31 -1.52 2.66
C GLY A 14 -17.53 -2.11 1.93
N LYS A 15 -18.42 -1.26 1.39
CA LYS A 15 -19.59 -1.72 0.64
C LYS A 15 -19.25 -2.31 -0.73
N ILE A 16 -18.14 -1.91 -1.36
CA ILE A 16 -17.63 -2.52 -2.60
C ILE A 16 -17.37 -4.02 -2.41
N PHE A 17 -17.15 -4.48 -1.19
CA PHE A 17 -16.79 -5.87 -0.91
C PHE A 17 -18.03 -6.73 -0.66
N SER A 18 -19.05 -6.17 -0.02
CA SER A 18 -20.24 -6.91 0.43
C SER A 18 -21.43 -6.83 -0.53
N LEU A 19 -21.53 -5.77 -1.35
CA LEU A 19 -22.69 -5.57 -2.24
C LEU A 19 -22.63 -6.37 -3.55
N PRO A 20 -21.50 -6.47 -4.29
CA PRO A 20 -21.46 -7.16 -5.58
C PRO A 20 -21.89 -8.64 -5.58
N PRO A 21 -21.67 -9.43 -4.50
CA PRO A 21 -22.17 -10.80 -4.40
C PRO A 21 -23.68 -10.94 -4.63
N ILE A 22 -24.48 -9.94 -4.24
CA ILE A 22 -25.95 -10.00 -4.30
C ILE A 22 -26.45 -10.01 -5.75
N PRO A 23 -26.16 -8.99 -6.60
CA PRO A 23 -26.60 -9.00 -7.99
C PRO A 23 -25.96 -10.13 -8.82
N MET A 24 -24.74 -10.56 -8.50
CA MET A 24 -24.11 -11.69 -9.21
C MET A 24 -24.83 -13.01 -8.99
N GLN A 25 -25.24 -13.29 -7.74
CA GLN A 25 -26.04 -14.48 -7.44
C GLN A 25 -27.45 -14.36 -8.01
N ALA A 26 -28.01 -13.14 -8.02
CA ALA A 26 -29.36 -12.90 -8.56
C ALA A 26 -29.44 -13.02 -10.10
N SER A 27 -28.34 -12.80 -10.83
CA SER A 27 -28.29 -12.89 -12.29
C SER A 27 -27.95 -14.29 -12.82
N THR A 28 -27.72 -15.26 -11.94
CA THR A 28 -27.24 -16.60 -12.29
C THR A 28 -28.23 -17.68 -11.82
N ALA A 29 -28.28 -18.80 -12.55
CA ALA A 29 -29.08 -19.96 -12.16
C ALA A 29 -28.57 -20.51 -10.82
N SER A 30 -29.47 -21.07 -10.00
CA SER A 30 -29.14 -21.59 -8.65
C SER A 30 -27.92 -22.51 -8.64
N ASP A 31 -27.80 -23.34 -9.67
CA ASP A 31 -26.76 -24.37 -9.77
C ASP A 31 -25.40 -23.76 -10.16
N ASP A 32 -25.40 -22.58 -10.79
CA ASP A 32 -24.20 -21.87 -11.27
C ASP A 32 -23.73 -20.75 -10.33
N GLN A 33 -24.49 -20.44 -9.27
CA GLN A 33 -24.15 -19.37 -8.32
C GLN A 33 -22.78 -19.56 -7.69
N GLY A 34 -22.41 -20.81 -7.36
CA GLY A 34 -21.09 -21.14 -6.81
C GLY A 34 -19.95 -20.81 -7.79
N LEU A 35 -20.14 -21.14 -9.08
CA LEU A 35 -19.16 -20.84 -10.12
C LEU A 35 -19.03 -19.33 -10.33
N ALA A 36 -20.17 -18.62 -10.42
CA ALA A 36 -20.20 -17.17 -10.61
C ALA A 36 -19.51 -16.43 -9.44
N MET A 37 -19.76 -16.86 -8.21
CA MET A 37 -19.08 -16.33 -7.03
C MET A 37 -17.58 -16.63 -7.03
N GLY A 38 -17.18 -17.84 -7.44
CA GLY A 38 -15.76 -18.20 -7.60
C GLY A 38 -15.04 -17.29 -8.59
N ILE A 39 -15.66 -17.01 -9.74
CA ILE A 39 -15.12 -16.11 -10.76
C ILE A 39 -15.00 -14.67 -10.20
N MET A 40 -16.02 -14.18 -9.49
CA MET A 40 -15.95 -12.86 -8.85
C MET A 40 -14.77 -12.75 -7.87
N VAL A 41 -14.59 -13.75 -7.01
CA VAL A 41 -13.48 -13.78 -6.04
C VAL A 41 -12.13 -13.84 -6.77
N ALA A 42 -12.03 -14.57 -7.87
CA ALA A 42 -10.81 -14.61 -8.68
C ALA A 42 -10.43 -13.23 -9.23
N PHE A 43 -11.39 -12.50 -9.83
CA PHE A 43 -11.15 -11.13 -10.33
C PHE A 43 -10.77 -10.17 -9.20
N ARG A 44 -11.38 -10.32 -8.04
CA ARG A 44 -11.07 -9.52 -6.85
C ARG A 44 -9.64 -9.74 -6.36
N LEU A 45 -9.18 -10.99 -6.28
CA LEU A 45 -7.80 -11.32 -5.91
C LEU A 45 -6.81 -10.84 -6.97
N PHE A 46 -7.18 -10.91 -8.25
CA PHE A 46 -6.37 -10.37 -9.34
C PHE A 46 -6.19 -8.86 -9.22
N GLY A 47 -7.26 -8.10 -8.93
CA GLY A 47 -7.17 -6.67 -8.64
C GLY A 47 -6.28 -6.35 -7.43
N ALA A 48 -6.38 -7.16 -6.36
CA ALA A 48 -5.51 -7.02 -5.19
C ALA A 48 -4.02 -7.25 -5.52
N LEU A 49 -3.72 -8.22 -6.40
CA LEU A 49 -2.37 -8.46 -6.89
C LEU A 49 -1.82 -7.28 -7.69
N ILE A 50 -2.64 -6.68 -8.57
CA ILE A 50 -2.27 -5.47 -9.32
C ILE A 50 -1.95 -4.32 -8.34
N GLY A 51 -2.83 -4.06 -7.38
CA GLY A 51 -2.62 -3.02 -6.37
C GLY A 51 -1.34 -3.23 -5.57
N LEU A 52 -1.05 -4.48 -5.19
CA LEU A 52 0.19 -4.83 -4.51
C LEU A 52 1.43 -4.58 -5.39
N ALA A 53 1.39 -4.99 -6.65
CA ALA A 53 2.51 -4.81 -7.58
C ALA A 53 2.80 -3.33 -7.84
N VAL A 54 1.76 -2.51 -8.03
CA VAL A 54 1.88 -1.05 -8.16
C VAL A 54 2.48 -0.46 -6.87
N GLY A 55 1.89 -0.77 -5.71
CA GLY A 55 2.36 -0.25 -4.42
C GLY A 55 3.83 -0.61 -4.13
N ALA A 56 4.26 -1.84 -4.41
CA ALA A 56 5.65 -2.28 -4.22
C ALA A 56 6.62 -1.57 -5.18
N THR A 57 6.21 -1.38 -6.44
CA THR A 57 7.02 -0.70 -7.46
C THR A 57 7.18 0.78 -7.12
N THR A 58 6.09 1.43 -6.72
CA THR A 58 6.07 2.83 -6.30
C THR A 58 6.90 3.04 -5.04
N PHE A 59 6.74 2.15 -4.05
CA PHE A 59 7.58 2.18 -2.85
C PHE A 59 9.06 2.17 -3.22
N SER A 60 9.48 1.18 -4.01
CA SER A 60 10.88 0.99 -4.37
C SER A 60 11.44 2.18 -5.15
N SER A 61 10.67 2.71 -6.10
CA SER A 61 11.10 3.81 -6.97
C SER A 61 11.20 5.14 -6.23
N ILE A 62 10.20 5.48 -5.42
CA ILE A 62 10.16 6.76 -4.70
C ILE A 62 11.13 6.74 -3.53
N PHE A 63 11.21 5.63 -2.79
CA PHE A 63 12.14 5.49 -1.67
C PHE A 63 13.60 5.60 -2.14
N ALA A 64 13.99 4.86 -3.19
CA ALA A 64 15.33 4.97 -3.78
C ALA A 64 15.67 6.41 -4.19
N LYS A 65 14.71 7.10 -4.80
CA LYS A 65 14.88 8.50 -5.23
C LYS A 65 15.08 9.45 -4.05
N ARG A 66 14.38 9.24 -2.93
CA ARG A 66 14.49 10.07 -1.73
C ARG A 66 15.79 9.80 -0.95
N ILE A 67 16.18 8.53 -0.83
CA ILE A 67 17.38 8.11 -0.11
C ILE A 67 18.67 8.48 -0.82
N ASN A 68 18.73 8.42 -2.16
CA ASN A 68 19.91 8.84 -2.94
C ASN A 68 20.30 10.32 -2.72
N GLY A 69 19.40 11.15 -2.21
CA GLY A 69 19.69 12.55 -1.88
C GLY A 69 20.30 12.77 -0.49
N ILE A 70 20.39 11.72 0.34
CA ILE A 70 20.82 11.80 1.74
C ILE A 70 22.22 11.19 1.87
N ALA A 71 23.14 11.90 2.50
CA ALA A 71 24.46 11.36 2.83
C ALA A 71 24.31 10.33 3.98
N LEU A 72 24.28 9.05 3.62
CA LEU A 72 24.13 7.94 4.55
C LEU A 72 25.47 7.54 5.18
N PRO A 73 25.54 7.35 6.51
CA PRO A 73 26.67 6.68 7.14
C PRO A 73 26.79 5.23 6.67
N ALA A 74 27.98 4.64 6.75
CA ALA A 74 28.22 3.25 6.36
C ALA A 74 27.33 2.23 7.11
N SER A 75 26.88 2.55 8.33
CA SER A 75 25.93 1.75 9.10
C SER A 75 24.52 1.69 8.49
N LEU A 76 24.19 2.63 7.59
CA LEU A 76 22.91 2.74 6.89
C LEU A 76 23.03 2.42 5.40
N ALA A 77 24.15 1.86 4.93
CA ALA A 77 24.33 1.51 3.52
C ALA A 77 23.27 0.52 3.00
N LEU A 78 22.70 -0.31 3.88
CA LEU A 78 21.60 -1.22 3.53
C LEU A 78 20.30 -0.49 3.13
N LEU A 79 20.11 0.78 3.53
CA LEU A 79 18.94 1.56 3.09
C LEU A 79 19.02 1.98 1.62
N GLU A 80 20.20 1.90 0.99
CA GLU A 80 20.31 2.16 -0.45
C GLU A 80 19.50 1.15 -1.28
N ASP A 81 19.30 -0.07 -0.74
CA ASP A 81 18.39 -1.05 -1.31
C ASP A 81 16.96 -0.84 -0.76
N PRO A 82 16.00 -0.44 -1.60
CA PRO A 82 14.61 -0.28 -1.17
C PRO A 82 13.96 -1.57 -0.65
N CYS A 83 14.46 -2.74 -1.05
CA CYS A 83 13.96 -4.03 -0.55
C CYS A 83 14.25 -4.22 0.95
N GLU A 84 15.37 -3.69 1.42
CA GLU A 84 15.77 -3.77 2.83
C GLU A 84 15.23 -2.62 3.68
N ALA A 85 14.61 -1.61 3.07
CA ALA A 85 14.05 -0.46 3.78
C ALA A 85 13.06 -0.90 4.89
N VAL A 86 12.13 -1.79 4.56
CA VAL A 86 11.09 -2.24 5.51
C VAL A 86 11.68 -3.10 6.64
N SER A 87 12.64 -3.99 6.31
CA SER A 87 13.33 -4.83 7.31
C SER A 87 14.23 -3.98 8.23
N PHE A 88 14.65 -2.81 7.77
CA PHE A 88 15.54 -1.91 8.50
C PHE A 88 14.82 -1.01 9.53
N ILE A 89 13.49 -0.88 9.48
CA ILE A 89 12.71 -0.02 10.39
C ILE A 89 13.00 -0.27 11.90
N PRO A 90 13.07 -1.52 12.39
CA PRO A 90 13.40 -1.78 13.79
C PRO A 90 14.82 -1.32 14.17
N TYR A 91 15.76 -1.40 13.22
CA TYR A 91 17.15 -0.97 13.43
C TYR A 91 17.28 0.56 13.46
N LEU A 92 16.40 1.31 12.79
CA LEU A 92 16.37 2.79 12.89
C LEU A 92 16.04 3.28 14.31
N GLN A 93 15.35 2.47 15.13
CA GLN A 93 15.02 2.84 16.50
C GLN A 93 16.24 2.78 17.42
N THR A 94 17.22 1.92 17.10
CA THR A 94 18.41 1.65 17.92
C THR A 94 19.71 2.16 17.28
N ALA A 95 19.65 2.59 16.02
CA ALA A 95 20.80 3.16 15.31
C ALA A 95 21.26 4.47 15.96
N ASP A 96 22.56 4.58 16.20
CA ASP A 96 23.22 5.79 16.69
C ASP A 96 23.42 6.77 15.53
N ILE A 97 22.36 7.51 15.19
CA ILE A 97 22.34 8.50 14.12
C ILE A 97 21.90 9.87 14.64
N SER A 98 22.38 10.93 13.99
CA SER A 98 21.99 12.29 14.37
C SER A 98 20.47 12.48 14.22
N PRO A 99 19.81 13.24 15.11
CA PRO A 99 18.37 13.51 15.00
C PRO A 99 17.97 14.05 13.62
N ALA A 100 18.78 14.94 13.05
CA ALA A 100 18.54 15.51 11.73
C ALA A 100 18.57 14.46 10.59
N GLN A 101 19.46 13.45 10.66
CA GLN A 101 19.47 12.36 9.68
C GLN A 101 18.27 11.45 9.83
N ARG A 102 17.86 11.19 11.07
CA ARG A 102 16.66 10.41 11.35
C ARG A 102 15.41 11.08 10.81
N ASP A 103 15.26 12.38 11.00
CA ASP A 103 14.14 13.16 10.47
C ASP A 103 14.05 13.07 8.94
N LEU A 104 15.20 13.16 8.23
CA LEU A 104 15.25 13.03 6.77
C LEU A 104 14.84 11.63 6.28
N ILE A 105 15.26 10.58 7.00
CA ILE A 105 14.87 9.20 6.68
C ILE A 105 13.37 9.00 6.94
N GLU A 106 12.86 9.46 8.07
CA GLU A 106 11.43 9.40 8.40
C GLU A 106 10.59 10.17 7.37
N GLU A 107 11.06 11.32 6.90
CA GLU A 107 10.44 12.08 5.81
C GLU A 107 10.43 11.28 4.50
N ALA A 108 11.52 10.60 4.15
CA ALA A 108 11.57 9.73 2.97
C ALA A 108 10.55 8.57 3.03
N TYR A 109 10.40 7.92 4.19
CA TYR A 109 9.35 6.90 4.38
C TYR A 109 7.95 7.49 4.28
N LYS A 110 7.72 8.64 4.91
CA LYS A 110 6.42 9.33 4.91
C LYS A 110 6.00 9.73 3.49
N ASP A 111 6.89 10.36 2.74
CA ASP A 111 6.64 10.77 1.35
C ASP A 111 6.31 9.58 0.45
N THR A 112 7.05 8.48 0.63
CA THR A 112 6.81 7.24 -0.11
C THR A 112 5.42 6.68 0.20
N MET A 113 5.04 6.59 1.48
CA MET A 113 3.73 6.12 1.90
C MET A 113 2.58 7.03 1.44
N GLN A 114 2.79 8.36 1.46
CA GLN A 114 1.81 9.31 0.94
C GLN A 114 1.63 9.15 -0.58
N THR A 115 2.71 8.93 -1.32
CA THR A 115 2.63 8.72 -2.78
C THR A 115 1.86 7.44 -3.11
N ILE A 116 2.14 6.34 -2.41
CA ILE A 116 1.37 5.08 -2.54
C ILE A 116 -0.11 5.32 -2.24
N TRP A 117 -0.41 6.07 -1.17
CA TRP A 117 -1.80 6.40 -0.86
C TRP A 117 -2.49 7.15 -2.01
N TYR A 118 -1.83 8.17 -2.58
CA TYR A 118 -2.38 8.92 -3.71
C TYR A 118 -2.55 8.09 -4.98
N GLU A 119 -1.63 7.16 -5.25
CA GLU A 119 -1.74 6.26 -6.39
C GLU A 119 -2.81 5.19 -6.21
N LEU A 120 -3.06 4.72 -4.98
CA LEU A 120 -4.06 3.69 -4.71
C LEU A 120 -5.50 4.23 -4.71
N ILE A 121 -5.71 5.53 -4.47
CA ILE A 121 -7.04 6.17 -4.52
C ILE A 121 -7.80 5.85 -5.84
N PRO A 122 -7.23 6.05 -7.05
CA PRO A 122 -7.93 5.73 -8.29
C PRO A 122 -8.17 4.22 -8.52
N PHE A 123 -7.46 3.33 -7.82
CA PHE A 123 -7.69 1.87 -7.92
C PHE A 123 -8.79 1.38 -6.96
N GLY A 124 -9.15 2.17 -5.95
CA GLY A 124 -9.99 1.72 -4.82
C GLY A 124 -11.11 2.69 -4.38
N ALA A 125 -11.33 3.79 -5.11
CA ALA A 125 -12.53 4.62 -4.97
C ALA A 125 -13.64 4.16 -5.93
#